data_AF-N9RA23-F1
#
_entry.id   AF-N9RA23-F1
#
_cell.length_a   1.000
_cell.length_b   1.000
_cell.length_c   1.000
_cell.angle_alpha   90.00
_cell.angle_beta   90.00
_cell.angle_gamma   90.00
#
_symmetry.space_group_name_H-M   'P 1'
#
loop_
_entity.id
_entity.type
_entity.pdbx_description
1 polymer ?
#
loop_
_entity_poly.entity_id
_entity_poly.type
_entity_poly.pdbx_seq_one_letter_code
_entity_poly.pdbx_strand_id
1 'polypeptide(L)'
;MVKLILLILFIVCQVSYAGYDLYITKKEFYFNEGECITPKEWHAYMMIDSSVKVDLQNSAQDFLILIDKQEIPLIYSHDSCSLSIKNPSPEAIRKMIEIANKLHATVQGDDAEIYITPEEIIRR
;
A
#
# COMPACT_ATOMS: atom_id res chain seq x y z
N MET A 1 -27.76 14.31 -32.67
CA MET A 1 -26.50 14.78 -32.06
C MET A 1 -26.45 14.49 -30.55
N VAL A 2 -27.48 14.83 -29.76
CA VAL A 2 -27.55 14.53 -28.30
C VAL A 2 -27.47 13.02 -27.98
N LYS A 3 -28.13 12.15 -28.78
CA LYS A 3 -28.07 10.68 -28.61
C LYS A 3 -26.67 10.08 -28.82
N LEU A 4 -25.83 10.70 -29.65
CA LEU A 4 -24.46 10.23 -29.91
C LEU A 4 -23.51 10.60 -28.75
N ILE A 5 -23.72 11.78 -28.15
CA ILE A 5 -22.98 12.24 -26.96
C ILE A 5 -23.29 11.36 -25.74
N LEU A 6 -24.56 10.98 -25.53
CA LEU A 6 -24.95 10.06 -24.45
C LEU A 6 -24.38 8.65 -24.62
N LEU A 7 -24.26 8.16 -25.86
CA LEU A 7 -23.66 6.85 -26.14
C LEU A 7 -22.16 6.84 -25.85
N ILE A 8 -21.46 7.93 -26.18
CA ILE A 8 -20.03 8.10 -25.88
C ILE A 8 -19.81 8.18 -24.36
N LEU A 9 -20.62 8.96 -23.63
CA LEU A 9 -20.53 9.06 -22.17
C LEU A 9 -20.74 7.70 -21.46
N PHE A 10 -21.65 6.88 -21.98
CA PHE A 10 -21.85 5.52 -21.46
C PHE A 10 -20.64 4.61 -21.69
N ILE A 11 -19.90 4.78 -22.78
CA ILE A 11 -18.69 3.98 -23.06
C ILE A 11 -17.53 4.39 -22.14
N VAL A 12 -17.36 5.70 -21.84
CA VAL A 12 -16.27 6.16 -20.96
C VAL A 12 -16.52 5.83 -19.48
N CYS A 13 -17.78 5.66 -19.07
CA CYS A 13 -18.16 5.41 -17.67
C CYS A 13 -18.00 3.93 -17.23
N GLN A 14 -17.73 3.00 -18.16
CA GLN A 14 -17.77 1.55 -17.87
C GLN A 14 -16.49 0.99 -17.24
N VAL A 15 -15.44 1.79 -17.00
CA VAL A 15 -14.18 1.26 -16.46
C VAL A 15 -13.51 2.21 -15.46
N SER A 16 -14.24 2.62 -14.42
CA SER A 16 -13.60 3.04 -13.18
C SER A 16 -13.39 1.81 -12.32
N TYR A 17 -12.25 1.11 -12.48
CA TYR A 17 -11.85 0.08 -11.52
C TYR A 17 -11.41 0.82 -10.25
N ALA A 18 -12.21 0.72 -9.17
CA ALA A 18 -11.77 1.20 -7.87
C ALA A 18 -10.52 0.42 -7.50
N GLY A 19 -9.39 1.10 -7.34
CA GLY A 19 -8.17 0.43 -6.91
C GLY A 19 -8.28 -0.05 -5.48
N TYR A 20 -7.61 -1.15 -5.18
CA TYR A 20 -7.60 -1.81 -3.88
C TYR A 20 -6.24 -1.59 -3.21
N ASP A 21 -6.26 -1.09 -1.98
CA ASP A 21 -5.08 -0.71 -1.23
C ASP A 21 -4.78 -1.76 -0.14
N LEU A 22 -3.50 -2.06 0.05
CA LEU A 22 -3.01 -2.80 1.21
C LEU A 22 -2.24 -1.86 2.12
N TYR A 23 -2.33 -2.11 3.42
CA TYR A 23 -1.71 -1.31 4.47
C TYR A 23 -0.84 -2.17 5.37
N ILE A 24 0.37 -1.70 5.64
CA ILE A 24 1.19 -2.17 6.76
C ILE A 24 0.81 -1.34 7.98
N THR A 25 0.28 -1.98 9.02
CA THR A 25 -0.21 -1.30 10.23
C THR A 25 0.06 -2.11 11.49
N LYS A 26 0.32 -1.42 12.61
CA LYS A 26 0.39 -2.03 13.95
C LYS A 26 -0.95 -2.04 14.67
N LYS A 27 -1.94 -1.36 14.09
CA LYS A 27 -3.28 -1.22 14.66
C LYS A 27 -4.10 -2.49 14.43
N GLU A 28 -5.18 -2.65 15.19
CA GLU A 28 -6.12 -3.74 14.95
C GLU A 28 -6.79 -3.63 13.57
N PHE A 29 -7.15 -2.41 13.18
CA PHE A 29 -7.61 -2.05 11.85
C PHE A 29 -6.86 -0.81 11.37
N TYR A 30 -6.53 -0.72 10.07
CA TYR A 30 -5.70 0.34 9.51
C TYR A 30 -6.29 1.74 9.72
N PHE A 31 -7.62 1.83 9.80
CA PHE A 31 -8.39 3.06 10.00
C PHE A 31 -8.67 3.38 11.48
N ASN A 32 -8.31 2.52 12.41
CA ASN A 32 -8.50 2.79 13.84
C ASN A 32 -7.45 3.77 14.38
N GLU A 33 -7.65 4.21 15.61
CA GLU A 33 -6.57 4.72 16.44
C GLU A 33 -5.76 3.56 17.03
N GLY A 34 -4.48 3.78 17.36
CA GLY A 34 -3.66 2.72 17.97
C GLY A 34 -2.16 2.95 17.87
N GLU A 35 -1.40 1.87 18.05
CA GLU A 35 0.05 1.90 17.91
C GLU A 35 0.46 2.33 16.48
N CYS A 36 1.42 3.25 16.41
CA CYS A 36 1.90 3.84 15.17
C CYS A 36 3.20 3.18 14.70
N ILE A 37 3.34 2.98 13.39
CA ILE A 37 4.67 2.90 12.77
C ILE A 37 5.21 4.33 12.76
N THR A 38 6.16 4.63 13.64
CA THR A 38 6.65 6.01 13.78
C THR A 38 7.61 6.37 12.64
N PRO A 39 7.78 7.66 12.29
CA PRO A 39 8.77 8.05 11.30
C PRO A 39 10.18 7.55 11.67
N LYS A 40 10.57 7.62 12.95
CA LYS A 40 11.88 7.14 13.41
C LYS A 40 12.08 5.64 13.15
N GLU A 41 11.04 4.85 13.45
CA GLU A 41 11.05 3.41 13.21
C GLU A 41 11.11 3.08 11.71
N TRP A 42 10.31 3.77 10.90
CA TRP A 42 10.34 3.63 9.45
C TRP A 42 11.72 3.97 8.86
N HIS A 43 12.32 5.10 9.25
CA HIS A 43 13.66 5.47 8.82
C HIS A 43 14.71 4.44 9.24
N ALA A 44 14.60 3.86 10.45
CA ALA A 44 15.50 2.81 10.90
C ALA A 44 15.38 1.55 10.03
N TYR A 45 14.17 1.18 9.59
CA TYR A 45 13.97 0.07 8.65
C TYR A 45 14.62 0.33 7.28
N MET A 46 14.47 1.53 6.74
CA MET A 46 15.09 1.90 5.45
C MET A 46 16.61 1.78 5.44
N MET A 47 17.26 1.95 6.61
CA MET A 47 18.71 1.74 6.73
C MET A 47 19.12 0.26 6.67
N ILE A 48 18.18 -0.66 6.87
CA ILE A 48 18.41 -2.11 6.84
C ILE A 48 18.10 -2.66 5.44
N ASP A 49 17.05 -2.18 4.81
CA ASP A 49 16.57 -2.69 3.54
C ASP A 49 16.89 -1.74 2.37
N SER A 50 17.94 -2.06 1.62
CA SER A 50 18.38 -1.29 0.46
C SER A 50 17.40 -1.27 -0.73
N SER A 51 16.35 -2.10 -0.71
CA SER A 51 15.30 -2.08 -1.73
C SER A 51 14.32 -0.91 -1.53
N VAL A 52 14.27 -0.33 -0.33
CA VAL A 52 13.44 0.84 -0.04
C VAL A 52 14.25 2.12 -0.21
N LYS A 53 13.71 3.10 -0.93
CA LYS A 53 14.36 4.39 -1.18
C LYS A 53 13.38 5.54 -1.06
N VAL A 54 13.91 6.73 -0.80
CA VAL A 54 13.14 7.98 -0.92
C VAL A 54 12.91 8.28 -2.40
N ASP A 55 11.69 8.66 -2.75
CA ASP A 55 11.35 9.15 -4.07
C ASP A 55 11.70 10.63 -4.22
N LEU A 56 12.98 10.89 -4.48
CA LEU A 56 13.49 12.25 -4.64
C LEU A 56 12.88 13.01 -5.83
N GLN A 57 12.16 12.33 -6.75
CA GLN A 57 11.49 12.98 -7.87
C GLN A 57 10.14 13.59 -7.48
N ASN A 58 9.45 13.00 -6.50
CA ASN A 58 8.15 13.45 -6.02
C ASN A 58 8.28 14.29 -4.74
N SER A 59 8.76 13.70 -3.63
CA SER A 59 9.06 14.43 -2.41
C SER A 59 9.99 13.65 -1.48
N ALA A 60 10.61 14.35 -0.52
CA ALA A 60 11.41 13.69 0.51
C ALA A 60 10.57 12.86 1.51
N GLN A 61 9.24 12.86 1.37
CA GLN A 61 8.29 12.10 2.18
C GLN A 61 7.63 10.96 1.38
N ASP A 62 7.94 10.84 0.09
CA ASP A 62 7.49 9.75 -0.76
C ASP A 62 8.55 8.65 -0.82
N PHE A 63 8.11 7.40 -0.97
CA PHE A 63 9.01 6.25 -0.95
C PHE A 63 8.74 5.32 -2.14
N LEU A 64 9.80 4.64 -2.56
CA LEU A 64 9.76 3.60 -3.59
C LEU A 64 10.31 2.30 -3.00
N ILE A 65 9.70 1.21 -3.45
CA ILE A 65 10.18 -0.15 -3.23
C ILE A 65 10.65 -0.75 -4.55
N LEU A 66 11.86 -1.29 -4.58
CA LEU A 66 12.41 -1.98 -5.75
C LEU A 66 12.13 -3.48 -5.67
N ILE A 67 11.25 -3.97 -6.53
CA ILE A 67 10.90 -5.40 -6.67
C ILE A 67 11.10 -5.81 -8.12
N ASP A 68 11.93 -6.83 -8.37
CA ASP A 68 12.19 -7.35 -9.71
C ASP A 68 12.54 -6.26 -10.75
N LYS A 69 13.33 -5.27 -10.33
CA LYS A 69 13.75 -4.09 -11.11
C LYS A 69 12.64 -3.09 -11.44
N GLN A 70 11.46 -3.23 -10.83
CA GLN A 70 10.36 -2.28 -10.90
C GLN A 70 10.32 -1.46 -9.61
N GLU A 71 10.16 -0.15 -9.75
CA GLU A 71 9.94 0.76 -8.62
C GLU A 71 8.44 0.91 -8.39
N ILE A 72 7.99 0.57 -7.19
CA ILE A 72 6.59 0.60 -6.78
C ILE A 72 6.43 1.69 -5.72
N PRO A 73 5.47 2.63 -5.90
CA PRO A 73 5.16 3.64 -4.90
C PRO A 73 4.72 3.02 -3.58
N LEU A 74 5.34 3.48 -2.49
CA LEU A 74 4.99 3.16 -1.12
C LEU A 74 4.66 4.45 -0.38
N ILE A 75 3.41 4.58 0.04
CA ILE A 75 2.92 5.81 0.67
C ILE A 75 2.99 5.66 2.18
N TYR A 76 3.70 6.56 2.87
CA TYR A 76 3.63 6.69 4.32
C TYR A 76 2.58 7.75 4.69
N SER A 77 1.55 7.35 5.42
CA SER A 77 0.52 8.26 5.92
C SER A 77 0.89 8.75 7.32
N HIS A 78 1.07 10.06 7.46
CA HIS A 78 1.34 10.69 8.76
C HIS A 78 0.14 10.60 9.72
N ASP A 79 -1.08 10.63 9.19
CA ASP A 79 -2.31 10.62 10.00
C ASP A 79 -2.63 9.21 10.50
N SER A 80 -2.53 8.20 9.62
CA SER A 80 -2.82 6.81 10.00
C SER A 80 -1.60 6.05 10.52
N CYS A 81 -0.39 6.63 10.45
CA CYS A 81 0.88 5.98 10.81
C CYS A 81 1.07 4.61 10.13
N SER A 82 0.65 4.49 8.87
CA SER A 82 0.69 3.25 8.09
C SER A 82 1.40 3.46 6.76
N LEU A 83 1.87 2.36 6.18
CA LEU A 83 2.45 2.35 4.83
C LEU A 83 1.48 1.65 3.88
N SER A 84 1.25 2.16 2.68
CA SER A 84 0.33 1.54 1.72
C SER A 84 0.87 1.44 0.30
N ILE A 85 0.39 0.40 -0.39
CA ILE A 85 0.61 0.18 -1.83
C ILE A 85 -0.76 -0.03 -2.48
N LYS A 86 -0.97 0.63 -3.62
CA LYS A 86 -2.17 0.51 -4.43
C LYS A 86 -2.04 -0.61 -5.45
N ASN A 87 -3.01 -1.51 -5.48
CA ASN A 87 -3.08 -2.68 -6.37
C ASN A 87 -1.78 -3.50 -6.38
N PRO A 88 -1.28 -3.97 -5.22
CA PRO A 88 0.00 -4.67 -5.16
C PRO A 88 -0.04 -6.01 -5.91
N SER A 89 1.06 -6.34 -6.60
CA SER A 89 1.28 -7.70 -7.15
C SER A 89 1.59 -8.70 -6.01
N PRO A 90 1.50 -10.02 -6.24
CA PRO A 90 1.91 -11.01 -5.24
C PRO A 90 3.33 -10.81 -4.69
N GLU A 91 4.27 -10.37 -5.53
CA GLU A 91 5.65 -10.03 -5.14
C GLU A 91 5.68 -8.82 -4.20
N ALA A 92 4.87 -7.79 -4.49
CA ALA A 92 4.70 -6.64 -3.61
C ALA A 92 4.07 -7.03 -2.28
N ILE A 93 3.04 -7.89 -2.29
CA ILE A 93 2.44 -8.42 -1.06
C ILE A 93 3.48 -9.16 -0.21
N ARG A 94 4.30 -10.03 -0.82
CA ARG A 94 5.41 -10.70 -0.10
C ARG A 94 6.37 -9.70 0.52
N LYS A 95 6.72 -8.63 -0.21
CA LYS A 95 7.60 -7.59 0.32
C LYS A 95 6.96 -6.82 1.47
N MET A 96 5.67 -6.49 1.36
CA MET A 96 4.92 -5.85 2.44
C MET A 96 4.88 -6.73 3.70
N ILE A 97 4.69 -8.04 3.55
CA ILE A 97 4.73 -8.99 4.67
C ILE A 97 6.13 -9.05 5.31
N GLU A 98 7.20 -9.04 4.52
CA GLU A 98 8.57 -8.97 5.03
C GLU A 98 8.80 -7.71 5.88
N ILE A 99 8.39 -6.55 5.36
CA ILE A 99 8.47 -5.26 6.06
C ILE A 99 7.65 -5.31 7.35
N ALA A 100 6.39 -5.76 7.26
CA ALA A 100 5.49 -5.85 8.40
C ALA A 100 6.09 -6.71 9.52
N ASN A 101 6.66 -7.88 9.20
CA ASN A 101 7.32 -8.74 10.18
C ASN A 101 8.50 -8.06 10.87
N LYS A 102 9.29 -7.25 10.16
CA LYS A 102 10.41 -6.48 10.73
C LYS A 102 9.96 -5.32 11.60
N LEU A 103 8.79 -4.76 11.31
CA LEU A 103 8.16 -3.67 12.06
C LEU A 103 7.21 -4.16 13.16
N HIS A 104 7.07 -5.47 13.38
CA HIS A 104 6.06 -6.05 14.28
C HIS A 104 4.63 -5.56 13.97
N ALA A 105 4.31 -5.46 12.68
CA ALA A 105 3.04 -5.01 12.12
C ALA A 105 2.33 -6.14 11.37
N THR A 106 1.15 -5.86 10.82
CA THR A 106 0.39 -6.75 9.93
C THR A 106 0.20 -6.10 8.55
N VAL A 107 -0.12 -6.92 7.55
CA VAL A 107 -0.59 -6.44 6.23
C VAL A 107 -2.10 -6.66 6.18
N GLN A 108 -2.85 -5.56 6.08
CA GLN A 108 -4.32 -5.57 6.03
C GLN A 108 -4.81 -4.95 4.73
N GLY A 109 -5.85 -5.55 4.13
CA GLY A 109 -6.53 -4.98 2.97
C GLY A 109 -7.69 -4.05 3.29
N ASP A 110 -8.23 -3.41 2.26
CA ASP A 110 -9.39 -2.52 2.40
C ASP A 110 -10.61 -3.22 3.02
N ASP A 111 -10.78 -4.52 2.79
CA ASP A 111 -11.87 -5.35 3.35
C ASP A 111 -11.49 -5.94 4.73
N ALA A 112 -10.46 -5.38 5.37
CA ALA A 112 -9.93 -5.77 6.68
C ALA A 112 -9.37 -7.20 6.77
N GLU A 113 -9.21 -7.90 5.65
CA GLU A 113 -8.51 -9.18 5.60
C GLU A 113 -7.02 -9.02 5.91
N ILE A 114 -6.45 -9.99 6.63
CA ILE A 114 -5.04 -10.02 6.99
C ILE A 114 -4.30 -10.99 6.08
N TYR A 115 -3.24 -10.52 5.42
CA TYR A 115 -2.41 -11.33 4.54
C TYR A 115 -1.31 -12.03 5.35
N ILE A 116 -1.30 -13.36 5.29
CA ILE A 116 -0.24 -14.22 5.85
C ILE A 116 0.77 -14.56 4.76
N THR A 117 0.26 -14.88 3.57
CA THR A 117 0.99 -14.95 2.30
C THR A 117 0.14 -14.23 1.24
N PRO A 118 0.62 -14.06 -0.01
CA PRO A 118 -0.23 -13.53 -1.08
C PRO A 118 -1.47 -14.39 -1.39
N GLU A 119 -1.40 -15.69 -1.11
CA GLU A 119 -2.47 -16.66 -1.40
C GLU A 119 -3.31 -17.00 -0.16
N GLU A 120 -2.78 -16.76 1.04
CA GLU A 120 -3.43 -17.07 2.32
C GLU A 120 -3.81 -15.80 3.08
N ILE A 121 -5.12 -15.61 3.26
CA ILE A 121 -5.71 -14.49 3.99
C ILE A 121 -6.60 -14.97 5.14
N ILE A 122 -6.64 -14.19 6.22
CA ILE A 122 -7.59 -14.34 7.32
C ILE A 122 -8.62 -13.23 7.21
N ARG A 123 -9.90 -13.58 7.04
CA ARG A 123 -11.00 -12.61 7.03
C ARG A 123 -11.50 -12.40 8.46
N ARG A 124 -11.68 -11.13 8.84
CA ARG A 124 -12.20 -10.72 10.15
C ARG A 124 -13.64 -10.26 10.05
#